data_AF-A0A951X2D3-F1
#
_entry.id   AF-A0A951X2D3-F1
#
_cell.length_a   1.000
_cell.length_b   1.000
_cell.length_c   1.000
_cell.angle_alpha   90.00
_cell.angle_beta   90.00
_cell.angle_gamma   90.00
#
_symmetry.space_group_name_H-M   'P 1'
#
loop_
_entity.id
_entity.type
_entity.pdbx_description
1 polymer ?
#
loop_
_entity_poly.entity_id
_entity_poly.type
_entity_poly.pdbx_seq_one_letter_code
_entity_poly.pdbx_strand_id
1 'polypeptide(L)'
;MQRRISNWAREFNLTVVPCEERPDRPQGDLVYRVKDLFTTFSGSWEPTDAPGGCPTWARESYLRPWGAPDYFDDAGGDHNLFARVLDLDGNPVKTRDLIIAWSDGFHLLGEPDFSSHIKMTMTPKDKSGWANQPIWNSFVPERGERGAWCWCPQGASDVVSGGGLPDNLHISTFVVWQAERRQPDVTTETGGGTATGPAEDVEILRRAAWQAQSLPYSGETSFVRYARQHNLGAPLTAELTAGTIRLQGFTGGIVYMPAGDASAMTHTAW
;
A
#
# COMPACT_ATOMS: atom_id res chain seq x y z
N MET A 1 4.23 -10.27 -12.96
CA MET A 1 4.47 -11.29 -11.91
C MET A 1 3.13 -11.71 -11.28
N GLN A 2 2.97 -12.95 -10.77
CA GLN A 2 1.79 -13.32 -9.98
C GLN A 2 2.03 -13.06 -8.49
N ARG A 3 1.18 -12.26 -7.85
CA ARG A 3 1.24 -11.99 -6.41
C ARG A 3 0.59 -13.12 -5.62
N ARG A 4 1.24 -13.62 -4.56
CA ARG A 4 0.66 -14.62 -3.61
C ARG A 4 0.59 -14.02 -2.21
N ILE A 5 -0.59 -14.09 -1.60
CA ILE A 5 -0.80 -13.70 -0.21
C ILE A 5 -1.37 -14.92 0.51
N SER A 6 -0.78 -15.33 1.63
CA SER A 6 -1.27 -16.46 2.42
C SER A 6 -2.65 -16.16 3.02
N ASN A 7 -3.38 -17.20 3.41
CA ASN A 7 -4.68 -17.02 4.06
C ASN A 7 -4.52 -16.27 5.39
N TRP A 8 -3.57 -16.70 6.23
CA TRP A 8 -3.31 -16.07 7.52
C TRP A 8 -2.85 -14.63 7.43
N ALA A 9 -2.13 -14.24 6.37
CA ALA A 9 -1.81 -12.83 6.17
C ALA A 9 -3.07 -11.99 5.98
N ARG A 10 -4.10 -12.51 5.29
CA ARG A 10 -5.39 -11.83 5.14
C ARG A 10 -6.18 -11.82 6.44
N GLU A 11 -6.26 -12.95 7.14
CA GLU A 11 -6.98 -13.07 8.42
C GLU A 11 -6.40 -12.14 9.51
N PHE A 12 -5.09 -11.90 9.48
CA PHE A 12 -4.43 -10.94 10.38
C PHE A 12 -4.48 -9.49 9.88
N ASN A 13 -5.36 -9.19 8.93
CA ASN A 13 -5.57 -7.84 8.39
C ASN A 13 -4.30 -7.18 7.80
N LEU A 14 -3.35 -7.97 7.30
CA LEU A 14 -2.21 -7.42 6.55
C LEU A 14 -2.69 -6.92 5.20
N THR A 15 -2.25 -5.71 4.86
CA THR A 15 -2.65 -5.01 3.65
C THR A 15 -1.43 -4.64 2.82
N VAL A 16 -1.57 -4.75 1.51
CA VAL A 16 -0.60 -4.22 0.54
C VAL A 16 -1.21 -2.95 -0.03
N VAL A 17 -0.61 -1.81 0.27
CA VAL A 17 -0.97 -0.54 -0.36
C VAL A 17 -0.11 -0.34 -1.60
N PRO A 18 -0.71 -0.25 -2.80
CA PRO A 18 0.03 -0.02 -4.04
C PRO A 18 0.89 1.24 -3.98
N CYS A 19 2.03 1.21 -4.67
CA CYS A 19 2.93 2.37 -4.79
C CYS A 19 2.21 3.66 -5.24
N GLU A 20 1.19 3.53 -6.09
CA GLU A 20 0.41 4.62 -6.67
C GLU A 20 -0.51 5.30 -5.67
N GLU A 21 -0.91 4.57 -4.64
CA GLU A 21 -1.78 5.07 -3.56
C GLU A 21 -0.98 5.74 -2.44
N ARG A 22 0.36 5.73 -2.54
CA ARG A 22 1.20 6.37 -1.55
C ARG A 22 1.10 7.90 -1.59
N PRO A 23 0.94 8.55 -0.43
CA PRO A 23 0.79 10.00 -0.37
C PRO A 23 2.05 10.76 -0.77
N ASP A 24 3.25 10.18 -0.64
CA ASP A 24 4.53 10.77 -1.08
C ASP A 24 4.75 10.70 -2.60
N ARG A 25 3.90 9.98 -3.35
CA ARG A 25 3.96 9.85 -4.82
C ARG A 25 5.38 9.57 -5.34
N PRO A 26 6.03 8.48 -4.88
CA PRO A 26 7.43 8.22 -5.18
C PRO A 26 7.64 8.03 -6.70
N GLN A 27 8.73 8.62 -7.20
CA GLN A 27 9.12 8.59 -8.62
C GLN A 27 10.19 7.53 -8.90
N GLY A 28 10.39 7.20 -10.17
CA GLY A 28 11.46 6.29 -10.62
C GLY A 28 11.01 5.32 -11.70
N ASP A 29 11.99 4.80 -12.46
CA ASP A 29 11.77 3.86 -13.56
C ASP A 29 11.48 2.44 -13.08
N LEU A 30 11.89 2.12 -11.84
CA LEU A 30 11.60 0.86 -11.18
C LEU A 30 10.60 1.07 -10.07
N VAL A 31 9.66 0.15 -9.96
CA VAL A 31 8.74 0.05 -8.82
C VAL A 31 8.86 -1.35 -8.23
N TYR A 32 9.05 -1.42 -6.91
CA TYR A 32 9.10 -2.69 -6.20
C TYR A 32 7.68 -3.11 -5.81
N ARG A 33 7.17 -4.18 -6.42
CA ARG A 33 5.83 -4.71 -6.17
C ARG A 33 5.88 -5.84 -5.17
N VAL A 34 4.91 -5.92 -4.26
CA VAL A 34 4.76 -7.10 -3.41
C VAL A 34 4.48 -8.31 -4.31
N LYS A 35 5.40 -9.27 -4.24
CA LYS A 35 5.31 -10.60 -4.85
C LYS A 35 4.62 -11.55 -3.91
N ASP A 36 5.17 -11.72 -2.71
CA ASP A 36 4.73 -12.73 -1.77
C ASP A 36 4.59 -12.14 -0.37
N LEU A 37 3.50 -12.49 0.32
CA LEU A 37 3.21 -12.09 1.70
C LEU A 37 2.67 -13.29 2.48
N PHE A 38 3.36 -13.67 3.56
CA PHE A 38 3.02 -14.84 4.36
C PHE A 38 3.50 -14.69 5.81
N THR A 39 3.19 -15.69 6.63
CA THR A 39 3.51 -15.72 8.06
C THR A 39 4.20 -17.01 8.45
N THR A 40 4.85 -17.01 9.61
CA THR A 40 5.18 -18.23 10.37
C THR A 40 4.69 -18.07 11.82
N PHE A 41 4.40 -19.20 12.46
CA PHE A 41 3.99 -19.26 13.87
C PHE A 41 5.10 -19.90 14.69
N SER A 42 5.49 -19.24 15.78
CA SER A 42 6.55 -19.67 16.70
C SER A 42 7.86 -20.01 15.99
N GLY A 43 8.20 -19.25 14.94
CA GLY A 43 9.42 -19.47 14.12
C GLY A 43 9.39 -20.74 13.27
N SER A 44 8.26 -21.46 13.23
CA SER A 44 8.15 -22.71 12.49
C SER A 44 7.87 -22.48 11.01
N TRP A 45 8.70 -23.11 10.18
CA TRP A 45 8.52 -23.19 8.73
C TRP A 45 7.83 -24.47 8.28
N GLU A 46 7.44 -25.35 9.20
CA GLU A 46 6.69 -26.55 8.83
C GLU A 46 5.32 -26.15 8.27
N PRO A 47 4.96 -26.58 7.05
CA PRO A 47 3.68 -26.21 6.47
C PRO A 47 2.51 -26.66 7.33
N THR A 48 1.58 -25.75 7.60
CA THR A 48 0.38 -26.04 8.39
C THR A 48 -0.72 -25.03 8.10
N ASP A 49 -1.97 -25.48 8.23
CA ASP A 49 -3.15 -24.63 8.14
C ASP A 49 -3.52 -23.99 9.50
N ALA A 50 -2.80 -24.32 10.57
CA ALA A 50 -3.01 -23.70 11.89
C ALA A 50 -2.77 -22.17 11.85
N PRO A 51 -3.39 -21.39 12.77
CA PRO A 51 -3.24 -19.94 12.85
C PRO A 51 -1.80 -19.44 12.67
N GLY A 52 -1.59 -18.59 11.67
CA GLY A 52 -0.29 -18.01 11.37
C GLY A 52 0.73 -18.94 10.72
N GLY A 53 0.34 -20.18 10.42
CA GLY A 53 1.18 -21.21 9.83
C GLY A 53 1.84 -20.82 8.51
N CYS A 54 3.01 -21.43 8.26
CA CYS A 54 3.71 -21.27 7.00
C CYS A 54 2.94 -21.99 5.87
N PRO A 55 2.66 -21.35 4.72
CA PRO A 55 2.08 -22.06 3.59
C PRO A 55 3.16 -22.85 2.84
N THR A 56 2.78 -24.01 2.28
CA THR A 56 3.71 -24.92 1.55
C THR A 56 4.53 -24.21 0.50
N TRP A 57 3.90 -23.34 -0.31
CA TRP A 57 4.59 -22.62 -1.37
C TRP A 57 5.69 -21.68 -0.85
N ALA A 58 5.54 -21.11 0.35
CA ALA A 58 6.55 -20.22 0.93
C ALA A 58 7.73 -21.03 1.44
N ARG A 59 7.46 -22.15 2.13
CA ARG A 59 8.46 -23.11 2.59
C ARG A 59 9.36 -23.60 1.46
N GLU A 60 8.76 -23.99 0.34
CA GLU A 60 9.47 -24.49 -0.85
C GLU A 60 10.25 -23.37 -1.56
N SER A 61 9.69 -22.17 -1.62
CA SER A 61 10.31 -21.03 -2.32
C SER A 61 11.49 -20.44 -1.56
N TYR A 62 11.43 -20.40 -0.22
CA TYR A 62 12.28 -19.52 0.59
C TYR A 62 13.15 -20.17 1.65
N LEU A 63 12.78 -21.34 2.16
CA LEU A 63 13.62 -22.01 3.16
C LEU A 63 14.55 -23.02 2.48
N ARG A 64 15.82 -22.65 2.46
CA ARG A 64 16.90 -23.48 1.91
C ARG A 64 17.41 -24.48 2.95
N PRO A 65 17.91 -25.64 2.52
CA PRO A 65 18.51 -26.60 3.44
C PRO A 65 19.79 -26.05 4.07
N TRP A 66 20.15 -26.60 5.22
CA TRP A 66 21.41 -26.27 5.90
C TRP A 66 22.61 -26.41 4.96
N GLY A 67 23.51 -25.44 4.99
CA GLY A 67 24.71 -25.41 4.14
C GLY A 67 24.52 -24.82 2.74
N ALA A 68 23.30 -24.47 2.34
CA ALA A 68 23.08 -23.75 1.08
C ALA A 68 23.76 -22.36 1.10
N PRO A 69 24.30 -21.86 -0.02
CA PRO A 69 24.93 -20.53 -0.08
C PRO A 69 23.97 -19.38 0.30
N ASP A 70 22.69 -19.53 -0.01
CA ASP A 70 21.60 -18.61 0.32
C ASP A 70 20.79 -19.06 1.55
N TYR A 71 21.39 -19.87 2.43
CA TYR A 71 20.75 -20.32 3.67
C TYR A 71 20.30 -19.13 4.53
N PHE A 72 19.09 -19.26 5.06
CA PHE A 72 18.46 -18.25 5.90
C PHE A 72 18.62 -18.60 7.38
N ASP A 73 19.62 -17.98 8.01
CA ASP A 73 20.02 -18.24 9.39
C ASP A 73 19.01 -17.75 10.44
N ASP A 74 18.27 -16.68 10.16
CA ASP A 74 17.24 -16.16 11.07
C ASP A 74 15.84 -16.73 10.81
N ALA A 75 15.72 -17.81 10.03
CA ALA A 75 14.43 -18.40 9.69
C ALA A 75 13.58 -18.75 10.93
N GLY A 76 14.22 -19.05 12.08
CA GLY A 76 13.54 -19.38 13.34
C GLY A 76 13.03 -18.20 14.16
N GLY A 77 13.14 -16.95 13.68
CA GLY A 77 12.58 -15.79 14.39
C GLY A 77 11.05 -15.87 14.50
N ASP A 78 10.51 -15.58 15.68
CA ASP A 78 9.12 -15.85 16.04
C ASP A 78 8.27 -14.61 16.35
N HIS A 79 8.80 -13.41 16.15
CA HIS A 79 8.07 -12.14 16.31
C HIS A 79 8.71 -11.03 15.49
N ASN A 80 8.87 -11.26 14.19
CA ASN A 80 9.67 -10.41 13.32
C ASN A 80 8.89 -9.89 12.10
N LEU A 81 9.27 -8.70 11.65
CA LEU A 81 9.07 -8.27 10.27
C LEU A 81 10.26 -8.76 9.45
N PHE A 82 9.99 -9.53 8.41
CA PHE A 82 10.98 -10.00 7.46
C PHE A 82 10.71 -9.40 6.07
N ALA A 83 11.78 -8.99 5.41
CA ALA A 83 11.72 -8.35 4.11
C ALA A 83 12.80 -8.92 3.18
N ARG A 84 12.43 -9.24 1.94
CA ARG A 84 13.37 -9.56 0.86
C ARG A 84 12.99 -8.78 -0.39
N VAL A 85 13.99 -8.23 -1.07
CA VAL A 85 13.79 -7.45 -2.30
C VAL A 85 14.52 -8.15 -3.41
N LEU A 86 13.83 -8.34 -4.53
CA LEU A 86 14.36 -8.94 -5.74
C LEU A 86 14.48 -7.89 -6.83
N ASP A 87 15.53 -7.98 -7.64
CA ASP A 87 15.67 -7.18 -8.86
C ASP A 87 14.76 -7.70 -9.99
N LEU A 88 14.92 -7.14 -11.20
CA LEU A 88 14.13 -7.52 -12.38
C LEU A 88 14.32 -9.00 -12.74
N ASP A 89 15.51 -9.55 -12.50
CA ASP A 89 15.90 -10.93 -12.83
C ASP A 89 15.56 -11.91 -11.69
N GLY A 90 15.04 -11.41 -10.57
CA GLY A 90 14.68 -12.21 -9.40
C GLY A 90 15.84 -12.46 -8.43
N ASN A 91 16.98 -11.79 -8.60
CA ASN A 91 18.11 -11.91 -7.67
C ASN A 91 17.91 -10.98 -6.46
N PRO A 92 18.41 -11.35 -5.26
CA PRO A 92 18.23 -10.52 -4.08
C PRO A 92 19.04 -9.22 -4.14
N VAL A 93 18.38 -8.10 -3.88
CA VAL A 93 19.00 -6.78 -3.67
C VAL A 93 19.48 -6.67 -2.23
N LYS A 94 20.76 -6.35 -2.03
CA LYS A 94 21.43 -6.37 -0.71
C LYS A 94 22.02 -5.01 -0.33
N THR A 95 21.45 -3.94 -0.87
CA THR A 95 21.87 -2.58 -0.53
C THR A 95 21.68 -2.32 0.96
N ARG A 96 22.65 -1.63 1.57
CA ARG A 96 22.59 -1.25 2.98
C ARG A 96 21.35 -0.39 3.25
N ASP A 97 20.71 -0.62 4.39
CA ASP A 97 19.54 0.12 4.89
C ASP A 97 18.35 0.16 3.92
N LEU A 98 18.24 -0.83 3.02
CA LEU A 98 17.26 -0.85 1.94
C LEU A 98 15.80 -0.80 2.39
N ILE A 99 15.47 -1.38 3.55
CA ILE A 99 14.10 -1.44 4.04
C ILE A 99 13.89 -0.38 5.11
N ILE A 100 12.81 0.37 5.01
CA ILE A 100 12.35 1.30 6.04
C ILE A 100 11.12 0.73 6.74
N ALA A 101 11.06 0.90 8.06
CA ALA A 101 9.93 0.49 8.87
C ALA A 101 9.55 1.59 9.87
N TRP A 102 8.26 1.78 10.04
CA TRP A 102 7.69 2.72 10.99
C TRP A 102 6.43 2.14 11.63
N SER A 103 6.16 2.59 12.84
CA SER A 103 4.87 2.43 13.50
C SER A 103 4.06 3.71 13.27
N ASP A 104 2.79 3.73 13.67
CA ASP A 104 1.95 4.95 13.72
C ASP A 104 1.18 5.27 12.42
N GLY A 105 1.32 4.42 11.40
CA GLY A 105 0.35 4.30 10.31
C GLY A 105 0.81 4.79 8.93
N PHE A 106 0.09 4.35 7.90
CA PHE A 106 0.45 4.58 6.49
C PHE A 106 0.44 6.05 6.07
N HIS A 107 -0.45 6.86 6.64
CA HIS A 107 -0.62 8.28 6.28
C HIS A 107 0.65 9.10 6.47
N LEU A 108 1.53 8.70 7.41
CA LEU A 108 2.79 9.39 7.71
C LEU A 108 3.73 9.50 6.50
N LEU A 109 3.62 8.62 5.51
CA LEU A 109 4.40 8.75 4.27
C LEU A 109 4.22 10.11 3.60
N GLY A 110 3.05 10.75 3.77
CA GLY A 110 2.74 12.05 3.16
C GLY A 110 3.29 13.23 3.94
N GLU A 111 3.85 13.00 5.13
CA GLU A 111 4.32 14.07 6.00
C GLU A 111 5.69 14.59 5.53
N PRO A 112 5.90 15.92 5.49
CA PRO A 112 7.16 16.51 5.04
C PRO A 112 8.39 16.03 5.82
N ASP A 113 8.20 15.61 7.08
CA ASP A 113 9.22 15.13 8.01
C ASP A 113 9.13 13.62 8.27
N PHE A 114 8.52 12.85 7.35
CA PHE A 114 8.39 11.38 7.44
C PHE A 114 9.69 10.67 7.85
N SER A 115 10.86 11.15 7.41
CA SER A 115 12.15 10.56 7.78
C SER A 115 12.39 10.50 9.30
N SER A 116 11.77 11.39 10.08
CA SER A 116 11.82 11.37 11.55
C SER A 116 10.89 10.33 12.18
N HIS A 117 9.89 9.85 11.42
CA HIS A 117 8.98 8.78 11.83
C HIS A 117 9.52 7.39 11.56
N ILE A 118 10.54 7.27 10.68
CA ILE A 118 11.25 6.02 10.46
C ILE A 118 11.85 5.57 11.79
N LYS A 119 11.34 4.46 12.30
CA LYS A 119 11.85 3.89 13.54
C LYS A 119 13.09 3.05 13.27
N MET A 120 13.12 2.35 12.15
CA MET A 120 14.17 1.39 11.82
C MET A 120 14.49 1.40 10.32
N THR A 121 15.77 1.22 10.00
CA THR A 121 16.24 0.78 8.69
C THR A 121 16.78 -0.64 8.81
N MET A 122 16.47 -1.50 7.84
CA MET A 122 16.91 -2.90 7.86
C MET A 122 17.80 -3.17 6.65
N THR A 123 18.96 -3.75 6.91
CA THR A 123 19.92 -4.16 5.87
C THR A 123 19.72 -5.64 5.53
N PRO A 124 19.45 -6.00 4.26
CA PRO A 124 19.39 -7.40 3.85
C PRO A 124 20.73 -8.10 4.06
N LYS A 125 20.70 -9.32 4.61
CA LYS A 125 21.91 -10.11 4.88
C LYS A 125 22.59 -10.57 3.60
N ASP A 126 23.92 -10.58 3.61
CA ASP A 126 24.75 -10.99 2.47
C ASP A 126 24.48 -12.40 1.96
N LYS A 127 24.13 -13.34 2.85
CA LYS A 127 23.83 -14.73 2.44
C LYS A 127 22.42 -14.82 1.85
N SER A 128 21.42 -14.71 2.71
CA SER A 128 20.03 -15.03 2.37
C SER A 128 19.31 -13.93 1.59
N GLY A 129 19.77 -12.67 1.70
CA GLY A 129 19.06 -11.51 1.18
C GLY A 129 17.82 -11.13 1.98
N TRP A 130 17.58 -11.73 3.15
CA TRP A 130 16.53 -11.32 4.08
C TRP A 130 17.06 -10.25 5.02
N ALA A 131 16.23 -9.23 5.25
CA ALA A 131 16.35 -8.29 6.36
C ALA A 131 15.29 -8.63 7.41
N ASN A 132 15.59 -8.39 8.69
CA ASN A 132 14.65 -8.65 9.78
C ASN A 132 14.66 -7.57 10.86
N GLN A 133 13.50 -7.42 11.52
CA GLN A 133 13.32 -6.53 12.66
C GLN A 133 12.37 -7.19 13.67
N PRO A 134 12.81 -7.49 14.90
CA PRO A 134 11.90 -7.94 15.95
C PRO A 134 10.92 -6.83 16.36
N ILE A 135 9.70 -7.23 16.74
CA ILE A 135 8.58 -6.36 17.12
C ILE A 135 7.82 -6.91 18.33
N TRP A 136 7.08 -6.06 19.04
CA TRP A 136 6.42 -6.43 20.32
C TRP A 136 4.98 -5.92 20.47
N ASN A 137 4.43 -5.19 19.50
CA ASN A 137 3.08 -4.65 19.61
C ASN A 137 2.03 -5.74 19.31
N SER A 138 1.02 -5.86 20.16
CA SER A 138 -0.11 -6.77 19.96
C SER A 138 -1.33 -6.04 19.38
N PHE A 139 -2.21 -6.78 18.72
CA PHE A 139 -3.54 -6.33 18.27
C PHE A 139 -4.53 -7.51 18.23
N VAL A 140 -5.84 -7.25 18.12
CA VAL A 140 -6.90 -8.29 18.09
C VAL A 140 -7.63 -8.30 16.74
N PRO A 141 -7.28 -9.19 15.79
CA PRO A 141 -7.84 -9.21 14.45
C PRO A 141 -9.38 -9.33 14.40
N GLU A 142 -9.99 -10.10 15.31
CA GLU A 142 -11.43 -10.35 15.38
C GLU A 142 -12.24 -9.08 15.68
N ARG A 143 -11.59 -8.05 16.24
CA ARG A 143 -12.18 -6.73 16.45
C ARG A 143 -12.04 -5.80 15.24
N GLY A 144 -11.50 -6.31 14.13
CA GLY A 144 -11.12 -5.52 12.96
C GLY A 144 -9.84 -4.69 13.19
N GLU A 145 -9.10 -4.95 14.27
CA GLU A 145 -7.83 -4.28 14.52
C GLU A 145 -6.74 -4.80 13.56
N ARG A 146 -5.68 -4.02 13.40
CA ARG A 146 -4.49 -4.40 12.63
C ARG A 146 -3.24 -3.99 13.39
N GLY A 147 -2.12 -4.63 13.08
CA GLY A 147 -0.84 -4.26 13.67
C GLY A 147 -0.39 -2.85 13.26
N ALA A 148 0.39 -2.21 14.13
CA ALA A 148 0.82 -0.83 13.97
C ALA A 148 1.91 -0.61 12.89
N TRP A 149 2.61 -1.68 12.49
CA TRP A 149 3.79 -1.55 11.63
C TRP A 149 3.43 -1.45 10.16
N CYS A 150 4.18 -0.57 9.49
CA CYS A 150 4.29 -0.46 8.05
C CYS A 150 5.76 -0.61 7.65
N TRP A 151 6.03 -1.28 6.53
CA TRP A 151 7.39 -1.37 6.00
C TRP A 151 7.41 -1.58 4.48
N CYS A 152 8.46 -1.06 3.86
CA CYS A 152 8.70 -1.20 2.42
C CYS A 152 10.18 -0.96 2.08
N PRO A 153 10.63 -1.34 0.88
CA PRO A 153 11.90 -0.89 0.33
C PRO A 153 11.89 0.62 0.13
N GLN A 154 13.02 1.27 0.37
CA GLN A 154 13.23 2.68 0.00
C GLN A 154 12.95 2.91 -1.49
N GLY A 155 12.44 4.10 -1.81
CA GLY A 155 12.05 4.48 -3.16
C GLY A 155 10.62 4.07 -3.52
N ALA A 156 10.35 3.97 -4.82
CA ALA A 156 9.05 3.58 -5.36
C ALA A 156 8.76 2.10 -5.09
N SER A 157 7.81 1.84 -4.19
CA SER A 157 7.44 0.49 -3.77
C SER A 157 6.02 0.43 -3.25
N ASP A 158 5.38 -0.74 -3.38
CA ASP A 158 4.20 -1.09 -2.59
C ASP A 158 4.57 -1.12 -1.10
N VAL A 159 3.63 -0.76 -0.22
CA VAL A 159 3.82 -0.78 1.23
C VAL A 159 3.01 -1.90 1.86
N VAL A 160 3.62 -2.66 2.77
CA VAL A 160 2.87 -3.59 3.62
C VAL A 160 2.55 -2.89 4.94
N SER A 161 1.28 -2.97 5.36
CA SER A 161 0.77 -2.37 6.58
C SER A 161 -0.07 -3.39 7.36
N GLY A 162 0.00 -3.33 8.69
CA GLY A 162 -0.72 -4.23 9.59
C GLY A 162 0.18 -5.15 10.41
N GLY A 163 1.50 -4.96 10.40
CA GLY A 163 2.45 -5.83 11.10
C GLY A 163 2.36 -5.70 12.62
N GLY A 164 2.44 -6.81 13.34
CA GLY A 164 2.24 -6.89 14.79
C GLY A 164 2.08 -8.34 15.25
N LEU A 165 1.73 -8.52 16.51
CA LEU A 165 1.43 -9.80 17.14
C LEU A 165 -0.09 -9.96 17.28
N PRO A 166 -0.78 -10.66 16.36
CA PRO A 166 -2.21 -10.91 16.48
C PRO A 166 -2.47 -11.77 17.71
N ASP A 167 -3.35 -11.32 18.61
CA ASP A 167 -3.65 -11.96 19.91
C ASP A 167 -2.41 -12.29 20.75
N ASN A 168 -1.36 -11.48 20.61
CA ASN A 168 -0.06 -11.69 21.24
C ASN A 168 0.59 -13.04 20.88
N LEU A 169 0.17 -13.65 19.77
CA LEU A 169 0.79 -14.84 19.21
C LEU A 169 2.17 -14.50 18.64
N HIS A 170 3.09 -15.45 18.75
CA HIS A 170 4.44 -15.36 18.21
C HIS A 170 4.39 -15.53 16.67
N ILE A 171 4.00 -14.46 15.98
CA ILE A 171 3.89 -14.41 14.53
C ILE A 171 5.02 -13.58 13.94
N SER A 172 5.71 -14.18 12.98
CA SER A 172 6.59 -13.45 12.06
C SER A 172 5.89 -13.24 10.73
N THR A 173 6.02 -12.04 10.17
CA THR A 173 5.47 -11.68 8.85
C THR A 173 6.59 -11.55 7.84
N PHE A 174 6.43 -12.17 6.68
CA PHE A 174 7.39 -12.17 5.58
C PHE A 174 6.81 -11.47 4.37
N VAL A 175 7.57 -10.55 3.80
CA VAL A 175 7.24 -9.89 2.54
C VAL A 175 8.39 -10.03 1.56
N VAL A 176 8.06 -10.36 0.32
CA VAL A 176 8.98 -10.31 -0.80
C VAL A 176 8.48 -9.29 -1.80
N TRP A 177 9.34 -8.32 -2.13
CA TRP A 177 9.13 -7.42 -3.25
C TRP A 177 9.95 -7.86 -4.45
N GLN A 178 9.45 -7.61 -5.66
CA GLN A 178 10.20 -7.76 -6.89
C GLN A 178 10.13 -6.46 -7.70
N ALA A 179 11.27 -6.04 -8.24
CA ALA A 179 11.33 -4.91 -9.13
C ALA A 179 10.53 -5.20 -10.40
N GLU A 180 9.78 -4.20 -10.84
CA GLU A 180 9.15 -4.15 -12.16
C GLU A 180 9.49 -2.80 -12.79
N ARG A 181 9.59 -2.77 -14.13
CA ARG A 181 9.69 -1.48 -14.84
C ARG A 181 8.35 -0.77 -14.73
N ARG A 182 8.37 0.48 -14.28
CA ARG A 182 7.20 1.36 -14.29
C ARG A 182 6.84 1.58 -15.75
N GLN A 183 5.62 1.17 -16.15
CA GLN A 183 5.16 1.46 -17.50
C GLN A 183 4.98 2.97 -17.64
N PRO A 184 5.46 3.60 -18.73
CA PRO A 184 5.11 4.98 -19.02
C PRO A 184 3.60 5.06 -19.25
N ASP A 185 2.97 6.14 -18.78
CA ASP A 185 1.57 6.44 -19.08
C ASP A 185 1.40 6.52 -20.61
N VAL A 186 0.80 5.49 -21.20
CA VAL A 186 0.52 5.47 -22.64
C VAL A 186 -0.67 6.41 -22.89
N THR A 187 -0.38 7.67 -23.18
CA THR A 187 -1.32 8.60 -23.80
C THR A 187 -1.59 8.09 -25.22
N THR A 188 -2.72 7.41 -25.41
CA THR A 188 -3.09 6.90 -26.74
C THR A 188 -4.02 7.91 -27.42
N GLU A 189 -3.50 8.62 -28.42
CA GLU A 189 -4.31 9.30 -29.42
C GLU A 189 -5.04 8.28 -30.31
N THR A 190 -6.35 8.49 -30.46
CA THR A 190 -7.28 8.14 -31.54
C THR A 190 -6.99 6.95 -32.47
N GLY A 191 -7.86 5.93 -32.42
CA GLY A 191 -8.04 4.95 -33.50
C GLY A 191 -9.11 3.90 -33.14
N GLY A 192 -10.27 3.96 -33.79
CA GLY A 192 -11.48 3.25 -33.35
C GLY A 192 -11.51 1.74 -33.59
N GLY A 193 -12.42 1.07 -32.84
CA GLY A 193 -12.92 -0.27 -33.17
C GLY A 193 -12.73 -1.35 -32.10
N THR A 194 -13.62 -1.33 -31.10
CA THR A 194 -14.21 -2.51 -30.39
C THR A 194 -13.30 -3.62 -29.83
N ALA A 195 -12.97 -3.52 -28.53
CA ALA A 195 -13.23 -4.56 -27.50
C ALA A 195 -12.83 -4.00 -26.11
N THR A 196 -13.84 -3.77 -25.26
CA THR A 196 -13.83 -3.15 -23.92
C THR A 196 -13.06 -3.98 -22.89
N GLY A 197 -12.14 -3.36 -22.15
CA GLY A 197 -11.31 -4.00 -21.10
C GLY A 197 -11.44 -3.30 -19.73
N PRO A 198 -10.86 -3.88 -18.65
CA PRO A 198 -11.21 -3.62 -17.24
C PRO A 198 -10.90 -2.22 -16.69
N ALA A 199 -10.26 -1.34 -17.46
CA ALA A 199 -10.07 0.07 -17.11
C ALA A 199 -11.32 0.92 -17.41
N GLU A 200 -12.11 0.56 -18.44
CA GLU A 200 -13.44 1.13 -18.65
C GLU A 200 -14.39 0.73 -17.52
N ASP A 201 -14.21 -0.46 -16.94
CA ASP A 201 -15.03 -0.96 -15.84
C ASP A 201 -14.85 -0.15 -14.54
N VAL A 202 -13.65 0.37 -14.23
CA VAL A 202 -13.45 1.20 -13.04
C VAL A 202 -14.08 2.58 -13.18
N GLU A 203 -14.02 3.16 -14.38
CA GLU A 203 -14.65 4.44 -14.69
C GLU A 203 -16.18 4.32 -14.76
N ILE A 204 -16.69 3.18 -15.24
CA ILE A 204 -18.11 2.79 -15.17
C ILE A 204 -18.53 2.58 -13.71
N LEU A 205 -17.73 1.92 -12.88
CA LEU A 205 -18.00 1.72 -11.45
C LEU A 205 -17.98 3.05 -10.68
N ARG A 206 -17.06 3.96 -10.98
CA ARG A 206 -17.04 5.33 -10.43
C ARG A 206 -18.27 6.12 -10.87
N ARG A 207 -18.63 6.08 -12.15
CA ARG A 207 -19.83 6.72 -12.69
C ARG A 207 -21.11 6.17 -12.04
N ALA A 208 -21.19 4.85 -11.85
CA ALA A 208 -22.31 4.19 -11.18
C ALA A 208 -22.41 4.56 -9.69
N ALA A 209 -21.28 4.64 -8.98
CA ALA A 209 -21.23 5.10 -7.59
C ALA A 209 -21.67 6.57 -7.44
N TRP A 210 -21.34 7.41 -8.42
CA TRP A 210 -21.74 8.83 -8.45
C TRP A 210 -23.24 8.99 -8.79
N GLN A 211 -23.75 8.23 -9.76
CA GLN A 211 -25.18 8.20 -10.10
C GLN A 211 -26.04 7.68 -8.93
N ALA A 212 -25.54 6.74 -8.13
CA ALA A 212 -26.24 6.21 -6.96
C ALA A 212 -26.49 7.28 -5.87
N GLN A 213 -25.72 8.37 -5.85
CA GLN A 213 -25.91 9.50 -4.93
C GLN A 213 -26.76 10.64 -5.52
N SER A 214 -27.34 10.45 -6.71
CA SER A 214 -28.04 11.53 -7.46
C SER A 214 -27.17 12.77 -7.72
N LEU A 215 -25.85 12.60 -7.71
CA LEU A 215 -24.89 13.65 -8.04
C LEU A 215 -24.58 13.58 -9.54
N PRO A 216 -24.72 14.70 -10.30
CA PRO A 216 -24.34 14.70 -11.70
C PRO A 216 -22.86 14.35 -11.84
N TYR A 217 -22.55 13.24 -12.52
CA TYR A 217 -21.19 12.91 -12.93
C TYR A 217 -20.78 13.82 -14.10
N SER A 218 -20.30 15.02 -13.79
CA SER A 218 -19.52 15.82 -14.73
C SER A 218 -18.05 15.66 -14.37
N GLY A 219 -17.37 14.78 -15.10
CA GLY A 219 -15.92 14.64 -15.01
C GLY A 219 -15.27 16.01 -15.15
N GLU A 220 -14.56 16.42 -14.09
CA GLU A 220 -13.78 17.66 -14.00
C GLU A 220 -14.53 18.99 -13.85
N THR A 221 -15.48 19.12 -12.91
CA THR A 221 -15.79 20.49 -12.46
C THR A 221 -14.58 21.08 -11.74
N SER A 222 -14.44 22.40 -11.85
CA SER A 222 -13.37 23.15 -11.17
C SER A 222 -13.38 22.92 -9.66
N PHE A 223 -14.56 22.70 -9.05
CA PHE A 223 -14.73 22.36 -7.64
C PHE A 223 -14.10 21.01 -7.27
N VAL A 224 -14.34 19.96 -8.06
CA VAL A 224 -13.76 18.63 -7.81
C VAL A 224 -12.23 18.68 -7.98
N ARG A 225 -11.73 19.42 -8.97
CA ARG A 225 -10.28 19.58 -9.18
C ARG A 225 -9.63 20.31 -8.01
N TYR A 226 -10.24 21.40 -7.56
CA TYR A 226 -9.77 22.17 -6.40
C TYR A 226 -9.83 21.34 -5.11
N ALA A 227 -10.94 20.67 -4.84
CA ALA A 227 -11.08 19.81 -3.66
C ALA A 227 -10.02 18.70 -3.62
N ARG A 228 -9.63 18.15 -4.77
CA ARG A 228 -8.50 17.20 -4.87
C ARG A 228 -7.15 17.86 -4.59
N GLN A 229 -6.90 19.05 -5.13
CA GLN A 229 -5.66 19.80 -4.86
C GLN A 229 -5.51 20.17 -3.39
N HIS A 230 -6.63 20.38 -2.70
CA HIS A 230 -6.68 20.79 -1.29
C HIS A 230 -7.09 19.67 -0.32
N ASN A 231 -7.10 18.40 -0.77
CA ASN A 231 -7.41 17.21 0.04
C ASN A 231 -8.72 17.27 0.84
N LEU A 232 -9.78 17.86 0.27
CA LEU A 232 -11.06 18.06 0.96
C LEU A 232 -11.98 16.83 0.93
N GLY A 233 -11.52 15.70 0.39
CA GLY A 233 -12.26 14.44 0.38
C GLY A 233 -13.39 14.38 -0.66
N ALA A 234 -14.38 13.52 -0.41
CA ALA A 234 -15.47 13.26 -1.37
C ALA A 234 -16.54 14.36 -1.32
N PRO A 235 -17.19 14.70 -2.46
CA PRO A 235 -18.32 15.62 -2.45
C PRO A 235 -19.48 15.02 -1.63
N LEU A 236 -20.09 15.84 -0.78
CA LEU A 236 -21.26 15.50 0.03
C LEU A 236 -22.55 16.15 -0.49
N THR A 237 -22.44 17.17 -1.34
CA THR A 237 -23.58 17.87 -1.92
C THR A 237 -23.44 17.97 -3.45
N ALA A 238 -24.56 18.21 -4.12
CA ALA A 238 -24.53 18.75 -5.48
C ALA A 238 -23.90 20.15 -5.48
N GLU A 239 -23.46 20.61 -6.64
CA GLU A 239 -23.12 22.03 -6.80
C GLU A 239 -24.39 22.88 -6.68
N LEU A 240 -24.33 23.91 -5.84
CA LEU A 240 -25.43 24.81 -5.56
C LEU A 240 -25.04 26.24 -5.92
N THR A 241 -26.02 27.07 -6.23
CA THR A 241 -25.84 28.51 -6.37
C THR A 241 -26.64 29.22 -5.29
N ALA A 242 -25.95 29.98 -4.43
CA ALA A 242 -26.52 30.81 -3.38
C ALA A 242 -26.24 32.28 -3.71
N GLY A 243 -27.23 32.98 -4.29
CA GLY A 243 -27.04 34.34 -4.79
C GLY A 243 -26.02 34.40 -5.92
N THR A 244 -24.94 35.15 -5.72
CA THR A 244 -23.84 35.28 -6.69
C THR A 244 -22.69 34.30 -6.42
N ILE A 245 -22.87 33.30 -5.57
CA ILE A 245 -21.82 32.33 -5.19
C ILE A 245 -22.23 30.93 -5.64
N ARG A 246 -21.32 30.23 -6.33
CA ARG A 246 -21.41 28.78 -6.57
C ARG A 246 -20.62 28.05 -5.49
N LEU A 247 -21.14 26.95 -4.98
CA LEU A 247 -20.50 26.18 -3.93
C LEU A 247 -20.80 24.68 -4.00
N GLN A 248 -19.95 23.89 -3.37
CA GLN A 248 -20.14 22.45 -3.16
C GLN A 248 -19.50 22.02 -1.84
N GLY A 249 -20.23 21.23 -1.06
CA GLY A 249 -19.74 20.62 0.17
C GLY A 249 -18.95 19.35 -0.12
N PHE A 250 -17.82 19.18 0.57
CA PHE A 250 -16.96 18.02 0.57
C PHE A 250 -16.71 17.54 2.01
N THR A 251 -16.16 16.33 2.18
CA THR A 251 -15.89 15.75 3.51
C THR A 251 -15.12 16.70 4.43
N GLY A 252 -14.14 17.44 3.91
CA GLY A 252 -13.25 18.33 4.66
C GLY A 252 -13.62 19.81 4.63
N GLY A 253 -14.70 20.22 3.94
CA GLY A 253 -15.12 21.61 3.91
C GLY A 253 -16.01 21.98 2.72
N ILE A 254 -16.33 23.26 2.60
CA ILE A 254 -17.13 23.81 1.50
C ILE A 254 -16.22 24.57 0.56
N VAL A 255 -16.16 24.16 -0.70
CA VAL A 255 -15.48 24.92 -1.77
C VAL A 255 -16.49 25.87 -2.40
N TYR A 256 -16.12 27.12 -2.60
CA TYR A 256 -17.02 28.14 -3.17
C TYR A 256 -16.25 29.16 -4.04
N MET A 257 -16.98 29.80 -4.96
CA MET A 257 -16.45 30.86 -5.83
C MET A 257 -17.57 31.82 -6.28
N PRO A 258 -17.27 33.08 -6.64
CA PRO A 258 -18.21 33.95 -7.33
C PRO A 258 -18.70 33.35 -8.66
N ALA A 259 -19.98 33.49 -8.97
CA ALA A 259 -20.60 32.99 -10.19
C ALA A 259 -19.99 33.69 -11.42
N GLY A 260 -19.18 32.94 -12.18
CA GLY A 260 -18.51 33.43 -13.40
C GLY A 260 -17.01 33.66 -13.25
N ASP A 261 -16.44 33.55 -12.04
CA ASP A 261 -15.01 33.69 -11.81
C ASP A 261 -14.43 32.48 -11.06
N ALA A 262 -13.98 31.50 -11.84
CA ALA A 262 -13.35 30.28 -11.32
C ALA A 262 -11.95 30.51 -10.76
N SER A 263 -11.32 31.66 -11.04
CA SER A 263 -9.98 31.98 -10.52
C SER A 263 -10.01 32.42 -9.06
N ALA A 264 -11.16 32.91 -8.59
CA ALA A 264 -11.40 33.28 -7.19
C ALA A 264 -11.91 32.12 -6.32
N MET A 265 -11.66 30.87 -6.74
CA MET A 265 -12.10 29.68 -6.00
C MET A 265 -11.31 29.52 -4.70
N THR A 266 -12.04 29.30 -3.61
CA THR A 266 -11.46 29.06 -2.28
C THR A 266 -12.31 28.05 -1.51
N HIS A 267 -11.88 27.67 -0.31
CA HIS A 267 -12.67 26.83 0.58
C HIS A 267 -12.67 27.34 2.01
N THR A 268 -13.67 26.89 2.76
CA THR A 268 -13.69 26.98 4.22
C THR A 268 -13.84 25.56 4.77
N ALA A 269 -13.14 25.25 5.85
CA ALA A 269 -13.38 24.01 6.59
C ALA A 269 -14.77 24.06 7.25
N TRP A 270 -15.26 22.91 7.71
CA TRP A 270 -16.45 22.86 8.57
C TRP A 270 -16.24 23.62 9.88
#